data_AF-A0A3B6N029-F1
#
_entry.id   AF-A0A3B6N029-F1
#
_cell.length_a   1.000
_cell.length_b   1.000
_cell.length_c   1.000
_cell.angle_alpha   90.00
_cell.angle_beta   90.00
_cell.angle_gamma   90.00
#
_symmetry.space_group_name_H-M   'P 1'
#
loop_
_entity.id
_entity.type
_entity.pdbx_description
1 polymer ?
#
loop_
_entity_poly.entity_id
_entity_poly.type
_entity_poly.pdbx_seq_one_letter_code
_entity_poly.pdbx_strand_id
1 'polypeptide(L)'
;MSPRSSPGTRSSSAPAWDRTLAPIVAGLSGLGLSRSEIARLASLAAHRFRRKDTVSKLEYHLRLFRSFENLLRAIKFCDLISHSLERVVKPNVALLRECGLGDCDIAKLCISRPRMITTNPELVQAMVTCAQDIGVPRGSVMFRHALLAVSSVGKEEILLGCPARVEYLRNTFRWTDAEVAIAVSKAPAVLTRAKESLQRRSEFLISELGLEPAYIAYRPAMLMYSLEGRIRPRHYTTL
;
A
#
# COMPACT_ATOMS: atom_id res chain seq x y z
N MET A 1 -42.77 37.01 56.96
CA MET A 1 -42.49 35.61 56.61
C MET A 1 -42.52 35.49 55.10
N SER A 2 -41.36 35.43 54.44
CA SER A 2 -41.26 35.22 53.00
C SER A 2 -40.79 33.79 52.74
N PRO A 3 -41.39 33.03 51.80
CA PRO A 3 -41.05 31.63 51.61
C PRO A 3 -39.73 31.47 50.85
N ARG A 4 -38.96 30.45 51.27
CA ARG A 4 -37.71 30.01 50.66
C ARG A 4 -37.96 29.48 49.24
N SER A 5 -37.24 30.04 48.28
CA SER A 5 -37.09 29.48 46.93
C SER A 5 -36.36 28.14 47.00
N SER A 6 -36.96 27.08 46.47
CA SER A 6 -36.31 25.79 46.28
C SER A 6 -35.28 25.89 45.15
N PRO A 7 -34.10 25.26 45.25
CA PRO A 7 -33.14 25.24 44.15
C PRO A 7 -33.63 24.28 43.08
N GLY A 8 -34.04 24.84 41.94
CA GLY A 8 -34.33 24.07 40.74
C GLY A 8 -33.12 23.22 40.35
N THR A 9 -33.35 21.92 40.21
CA THR A 9 -32.44 20.96 39.60
C THR A 9 -32.00 21.49 38.23
N ARG A 10 -30.76 21.96 38.14
CA ARG A 10 -30.13 22.26 36.84
C ARG A 10 -30.05 20.95 36.07
N SER A 11 -30.90 20.78 35.07
CA SER A 11 -30.66 19.79 34.01
C SER A 11 -29.36 20.19 33.32
N SER A 12 -28.26 19.55 33.71
CA SER A 12 -26.98 19.68 33.03
C SER A 12 -27.13 19.07 31.64
N SER A 13 -27.44 19.89 30.65
CA SER A 13 -27.44 19.44 29.27
C SER A 13 -26.00 19.06 28.92
N ALA A 14 -25.75 17.77 28.69
CA ALA A 14 -24.43 17.28 28.30
C ALA A 14 -23.87 18.13 27.14
N PRO A 15 -22.59 18.56 27.22
CA PRO A 15 -21.98 19.44 26.23
C PRO A 15 -22.03 18.81 24.83
N ALA A 16 -22.13 19.63 23.78
CA ALA A 16 -22.39 19.17 22.41
C ALA A 16 -21.37 18.13 21.86
N TRP A 17 -20.14 18.11 22.40
CA TRP A 17 -19.14 17.09 22.05
C TRP A 17 -19.49 15.70 22.58
N ASP A 18 -20.17 15.61 23.73
CA ASP A 18 -20.55 14.36 24.39
C ASP A 18 -21.58 13.59 23.55
N ARG A 19 -22.54 14.31 22.94
CA ARG A 19 -23.55 13.71 22.05
C ARG A 19 -22.98 13.10 20.77
N THR A 20 -21.83 13.59 20.31
CA THR A 20 -21.21 13.11 19.06
C THR A 20 -20.13 12.06 19.32
N LEU A 21 -19.36 12.21 20.41
CA LEU A 21 -18.25 11.31 20.73
C LEU A 21 -18.69 10.08 21.52
N ALA A 22 -19.60 10.21 22.49
CA ALA A 22 -20.07 9.08 23.29
C ALA A 22 -20.57 7.88 22.46
N PRO A 23 -21.42 8.05 21.43
CA PRO A 23 -21.86 6.90 20.63
C PRO A 23 -20.72 6.26 19.83
N ILE A 24 -19.72 7.03 19.42
CA ILE A 24 -18.57 6.52 18.67
C ILE A 24 -17.64 5.73 19.59
N VAL A 25 -17.35 6.26 20.79
CA VAL A 25 -16.55 5.56 21.80
C VAL A 25 -17.24 4.28 22.25
N ALA A 26 -18.56 4.32 22.48
CA ALA A 26 -19.34 3.13 22.84
C ALA A 26 -19.32 2.09 21.71
N GLY A 27 -19.53 2.52 20.46
CA GLY A 27 -19.47 1.63 19.28
C GLY A 27 -18.11 0.96 19.12
N LEU A 28 -17.01 1.72 19.23
CA LEU A 28 -15.66 1.17 19.13
C LEU A 28 -15.29 0.28 20.32
N SER A 29 -15.78 0.59 21.52
CA SER A 29 -15.62 -0.29 22.69
C SER A 29 -16.36 -1.62 22.47
N GLY A 30 -17.54 -1.57 21.85
CA GLY A 30 -18.30 -2.77 21.44
C GLY A 30 -17.60 -3.63 20.39
N LEU A 31 -16.65 -3.06 19.63
CA LEU A 31 -15.77 -3.81 18.73
C LEU A 31 -14.54 -4.41 19.45
N GLY A 32 -14.45 -4.26 20.77
CA GLY A 32 -13.36 -4.78 21.60
C GLY A 32 -12.15 -3.85 21.73
N LEU A 33 -12.23 -2.59 21.31
CA LEU A 33 -11.11 -1.65 21.46
C LEU A 33 -11.06 -1.08 22.87
N SER A 34 -9.85 -1.03 23.43
CA SER A 34 -9.58 -0.36 24.70
C SER A 34 -9.67 1.16 24.58
N ARG A 35 -9.85 1.85 25.72
CA ARG A 35 -9.88 3.33 25.75
C ARG A 35 -8.62 3.96 25.19
N SER A 36 -7.45 3.35 25.40
CA SER A 36 -6.16 3.84 24.88
C SER A 36 -6.06 3.69 23.36
N GLU A 37 -6.54 2.57 22.80
CA GLU A 37 -6.63 2.36 21.35
C GLU A 37 -7.58 3.35 20.68
N ILE A 38 -8.75 3.57 21.28
CA ILE A 38 -9.73 4.56 20.81
C ILE A 38 -9.12 5.97 20.84
N ALA A 39 -8.41 6.34 21.90
CA ALA A 39 -7.72 7.63 21.98
C ALA A 39 -6.65 7.78 20.88
N ARG A 40 -5.84 6.74 20.63
CA ARG A 40 -4.85 6.74 19.53
C ARG A 40 -5.51 6.95 18.16
N LEU A 41 -6.63 6.29 17.89
CA LEU A 41 -7.39 6.48 16.65
C LEU A 41 -7.96 7.91 16.55
N ALA A 42 -8.53 8.43 17.64
CA ALA A 42 -9.09 9.77 17.69
C ALA A 42 -8.01 10.84 17.41
N SER A 43 -6.81 10.67 17.96
CA SER A 43 -5.67 11.58 17.71
C SER A 43 -5.23 11.59 16.24
N LEU A 44 -5.25 10.43 15.56
CA LEU A 44 -4.82 10.33 14.17
C LEU A 44 -5.92 10.75 13.17
N ALA A 45 -7.18 10.47 13.49
CA ALA A 45 -8.32 10.80 12.62
C ALA A 45 -8.88 12.21 12.85
N ALA A 46 -8.47 12.88 13.94
CA ALA A 46 -8.86 14.24 14.30
C ALA A 46 -10.38 14.50 14.17
N HIS A 47 -10.78 15.59 13.51
CA HIS A 47 -12.19 15.98 13.38
C HIS A 47 -13.06 14.92 12.69
N ARG A 48 -12.47 14.06 11.85
CA ARG A 48 -13.19 13.01 11.11
C ARG A 48 -13.64 11.87 12.00
N PHE A 49 -12.96 11.67 13.12
CA PHE A 49 -13.37 10.70 14.14
C PHE A 49 -14.81 10.92 14.61
N ARG A 50 -15.30 12.17 14.55
CA ARG A 50 -16.65 12.57 14.97
C ARG A 50 -17.75 12.27 13.95
N ARG A 51 -17.42 11.74 12.77
CA ARG A 51 -18.44 11.41 11.78
C ARG A 51 -19.26 10.18 12.20
N LYS A 52 -20.54 10.17 11.82
CA LYS A 52 -21.48 9.08 12.15
C LYS A 52 -21.07 7.73 11.55
N ASP A 53 -20.37 7.74 10.42
CA ASP A 53 -19.91 6.54 9.70
C ASP A 53 -18.55 5.99 10.19
N THR A 54 -17.91 6.64 11.17
CA THR A 54 -16.58 6.27 11.68
C THR A 54 -16.53 4.84 12.22
N VAL A 55 -17.55 4.42 12.98
CA VAL A 55 -17.57 3.09 13.62
C VAL A 55 -17.58 1.99 12.55
N SER A 56 -18.50 2.05 11.59
CA SER A 56 -18.59 1.04 10.51
C SER A 56 -17.35 1.03 9.61
N LYS A 57 -16.73 2.19 9.37
CA LYS A 57 -15.45 2.29 8.64
C LYS A 57 -14.31 1.60 9.37
N LEU A 58 -14.15 1.91 10.65
CA LEU A 58 -13.11 1.30 11.47
C LEU A 58 -13.35 -0.19 11.64
N GLU A 59 -14.59 -0.63 11.83
CA GLU A 59 -14.97 -2.05 11.86
C GLU A 59 -14.54 -2.80 10.60
N TYR A 60 -14.86 -2.25 9.42
CA TYR A 60 -14.45 -2.86 8.14
C TYR A 60 -12.92 -2.94 8.03
N HIS A 61 -12.22 -1.86 8.37
CA HIS A 61 -10.77 -1.83 8.29
C HIS A 61 -10.11 -2.76 9.33
N LEU A 62 -10.62 -2.86 10.55
CA LEU A 62 -10.13 -3.80 11.56
C LEU A 62 -10.19 -5.24 11.05
N ARG A 63 -11.30 -5.63 10.41
CA ARG A 63 -11.43 -6.94 9.76
C ARG A 63 -10.44 -7.12 8.63
N LEU A 64 -10.28 -6.12 7.76
CA LEU A 64 -9.37 -6.18 6.61
C LEU A 64 -7.90 -6.28 7.03
N PHE A 65 -7.46 -5.48 8.01
CA PHE A 65 -6.07 -5.45 8.49
C PHE A 65 -5.75 -6.53 9.51
N ARG A 66 -6.78 -7.24 10.02
CA ARG A 66 -6.72 -8.34 11.00
C ARG A 66 -6.11 -8.00 12.36
N SER A 67 -5.66 -6.76 12.56
CA SER A 67 -5.01 -6.31 13.79
C SER A 67 -5.12 -4.79 13.91
N PHE A 68 -5.35 -4.31 15.13
CA PHE A 68 -5.35 -2.90 15.47
C PHE A 68 -4.02 -2.21 15.08
N GLU A 69 -2.88 -2.84 15.36
CA GLU A 69 -1.57 -2.25 15.05
C GLU A 69 -1.32 -2.14 13.54
N ASN A 70 -1.82 -3.10 12.74
CA ASN A 70 -1.75 -3.01 11.28
C ASN A 70 -2.61 -1.85 10.76
N LEU A 71 -3.83 -1.72 11.27
CA LEU A 71 -4.71 -0.60 10.96
C LEU A 71 -4.06 0.73 11.34
N LEU A 72 -3.47 0.82 12.53
CA LEU A 72 -2.83 2.04 13.00
C LEU A 72 -1.65 2.44 12.11
N ARG A 73 -0.82 1.48 11.68
CA ARG A 73 0.23 1.74 10.69
C ARG A 73 -0.36 2.29 9.40
N ALA A 74 -1.45 1.73 8.91
CA ALA A 74 -2.09 2.21 7.67
C ALA A 74 -2.67 3.63 7.81
N ILE A 75 -3.36 3.95 8.91
CA ILE A 75 -3.95 5.28 9.15
C ILE A 75 -2.87 6.37 9.23
N LYS A 76 -1.67 6.06 9.76
CA LYS A 76 -0.55 7.01 9.81
C LYS A 76 -0.08 7.49 8.43
N PHE A 77 -0.24 6.66 7.40
CA PHE A 77 0.22 6.98 6.03
C PHE A 77 -0.91 7.30 5.06
N CYS A 78 -2.16 7.03 5.42
CA CYS A 78 -3.33 7.27 4.58
C CYS A 78 -4.60 7.49 5.40
N ASP A 79 -5.42 8.45 4.97
CA ASP A 79 -6.65 8.81 5.64
C ASP A 79 -7.82 7.87 5.29
N LEU A 80 -7.72 6.60 5.72
CA LEU A 80 -8.67 5.53 5.38
C LEU A 80 -10.14 5.91 5.64
N ILE A 81 -10.41 6.62 6.74
CA ILE A 81 -11.75 6.95 7.22
C ILE A 81 -12.43 8.03 6.34
N SER A 82 -11.67 8.79 5.56
CA SER A 82 -12.25 9.79 4.65
C SER A 82 -12.90 9.17 3.42
N HIS A 83 -12.47 7.97 3.01
CA HIS A 83 -12.92 7.37 1.77
C HIS A 83 -14.26 6.64 1.95
N SER A 84 -15.06 6.59 0.88
CA SER A 84 -16.31 5.84 0.88
C SER A 84 -16.03 4.34 0.89
N LEU A 85 -16.62 3.60 1.83
CA LEU A 85 -16.51 2.14 1.83
C LEU A 85 -17.13 1.54 0.57
N GLU A 86 -18.36 1.93 0.24
CA GLU A 86 -19.12 1.32 -0.85
C GLU A 86 -18.60 1.71 -2.22
N ARG A 87 -18.15 2.96 -2.41
CA ARG A 87 -17.75 3.46 -3.74
C ARG A 87 -16.27 3.29 -4.05
N VAL A 88 -15.41 3.11 -3.04
CA VAL A 88 -13.95 3.10 -3.22
C VAL A 88 -13.33 1.87 -2.58
N VAL A 89 -13.45 1.72 -1.26
CA VAL A 89 -12.69 0.70 -0.53
C VAL A 89 -13.13 -0.72 -0.89
N LYS A 90 -14.43 -1.03 -0.82
CA LYS A 90 -14.97 -2.35 -1.12
C LYS A 90 -14.75 -2.74 -2.60
N PRO A 91 -15.03 -1.87 -3.60
CA PRO A 91 -14.70 -2.17 -4.99
C PRO A 91 -13.22 -2.48 -5.21
N ASN A 92 -12.31 -1.69 -4.65
CA ASN A 92 -10.87 -1.96 -4.77
C ASN A 92 -10.48 -3.31 -4.13
N VAL A 93 -11.00 -3.61 -2.94
CA VAL A 93 -10.74 -4.90 -2.28
C VAL A 93 -11.34 -6.06 -3.09
N ALA A 94 -12.53 -5.91 -3.66
CA ALA A 94 -13.15 -6.91 -4.52
C ALA A 94 -12.31 -7.17 -5.78
N LEU A 95 -11.87 -6.12 -6.47
CA LEU A 95 -10.99 -6.24 -7.63
C LEU A 95 -9.68 -6.98 -7.30
N LEU A 96 -9.07 -6.69 -6.14
CA LEU A 96 -7.86 -7.39 -5.71
C LEU A 96 -8.12 -8.90 -5.48
N ARG A 97 -9.29 -9.26 -4.93
CA ARG A 97 -9.71 -10.67 -4.79
C ARG A 97 -9.95 -11.34 -6.14
N GLU A 98 -10.58 -10.64 -7.08
CA GLU A 98 -10.77 -11.11 -8.46
C GLU A 98 -9.44 -11.31 -9.18
N CYS A 99 -8.40 -10.57 -8.80
CA CYS A 99 -7.03 -10.79 -9.26
C CYS A 99 -6.33 -11.99 -8.58
N GLY A 100 -7.03 -12.73 -7.72
CA GLY A 100 -6.53 -13.92 -7.04
C GLY A 100 -5.75 -13.65 -5.76
N LEU A 101 -5.81 -12.43 -5.19
CA LEU A 101 -5.18 -12.17 -3.89
C LEU A 101 -6.09 -12.63 -2.76
N GLY A 102 -5.56 -13.49 -1.88
CA GLY A 102 -6.22 -13.83 -0.63
C GLY A 102 -6.22 -12.65 0.37
N ASP A 103 -7.14 -12.67 1.33
CA ASP A 103 -7.30 -11.58 2.32
C ASP A 103 -6.00 -11.26 3.09
N CYS A 104 -5.18 -12.28 3.40
CA CYS A 104 -3.89 -12.06 4.06
C CYS A 104 -2.91 -11.27 3.18
N ASP A 105 -2.90 -11.52 1.87
CA ASP A 105 -2.04 -10.84 0.92
C ASP A 105 -2.53 -9.42 0.62
N ILE A 106 -3.85 -9.23 0.56
CA ILE A 106 -4.48 -7.90 0.51
C ILE A 106 -4.11 -7.10 1.76
N ALA A 107 -4.22 -7.69 2.95
CA ALA A 107 -3.84 -7.02 4.19
C ALA A 107 -2.38 -6.57 4.17
N LYS A 108 -1.45 -7.47 3.80
CA LYS A 108 -0.02 -7.14 3.68
C LYS A 108 0.23 -6.04 2.64
N LEU A 109 -0.43 -6.11 1.48
CA LEU A 109 -0.36 -5.08 0.43
C LEU A 109 -0.82 -3.72 0.97
N CYS A 110 -1.93 -3.69 1.69
CA CYS A 110 -2.50 -2.47 2.27
C CYS A 110 -1.69 -1.93 3.44
N ILE A 111 -0.96 -2.76 4.18
CA ILE A 111 -0.03 -2.28 5.23
C ILE A 111 1.14 -1.53 4.58
N SER A 112 1.71 -2.07 3.50
CA SER A 112 2.83 -1.46 2.78
C SER A 112 2.40 -0.27 1.90
N ARG A 113 1.18 -0.31 1.36
CA ARG A 113 0.63 0.72 0.48
C ARG A 113 -0.87 0.93 0.76
N PRO A 114 -1.24 1.62 1.85
CA PRO A 114 -2.65 1.82 2.21
C PRO A 114 -3.50 2.50 1.12
N ARG A 115 -2.84 3.31 0.27
CA ARG A 115 -3.47 3.96 -0.88
C ARG A 115 -4.05 2.98 -1.91
N MET A 116 -3.65 1.72 -1.91
CA MET A 116 -4.17 0.70 -2.83
C MET A 116 -5.70 0.54 -2.73
N ILE A 117 -6.29 0.74 -1.54
CA ILE A 117 -7.73 0.58 -1.33
C ILE A 117 -8.48 1.91 -1.25
N THR A 118 -7.79 3.05 -1.21
CA THR A 118 -8.41 4.38 -1.11
C THR A 118 -8.29 5.22 -2.37
N THR A 119 -7.50 4.77 -3.34
CA THR A 119 -7.35 5.39 -4.66
C THR A 119 -8.60 5.17 -5.52
N ASN A 120 -8.83 6.04 -6.51
CA ASN A 120 -9.87 5.85 -7.52
C ASN A 120 -9.81 4.42 -8.10
N PRO A 121 -10.93 3.65 -8.11
CA PRO A 121 -10.99 2.31 -8.70
C PRO A 121 -10.46 2.20 -10.12
N GLU A 122 -10.64 3.20 -10.98
CA GLU A 122 -10.09 3.21 -12.35
C GLU A 122 -8.56 3.14 -12.35
N LEU A 123 -7.92 3.84 -11.41
CA LEU A 123 -6.46 3.82 -11.30
C LEU A 123 -5.97 2.50 -10.71
N VAL A 124 -6.72 1.88 -9.79
CA VAL A 124 -6.39 0.52 -9.29
C VAL A 124 -6.53 -0.50 -10.42
N GLN A 125 -7.55 -0.37 -11.26
CA GLN A 125 -7.72 -1.18 -12.46
C GLN A 125 -6.55 -1.00 -13.43
N ALA A 126 -6.10 0.24 -13.65
CA ALA A 126 -4.91 0.49 -14.47
C ALA A 126 -3.63 -0.12 -13.87
N MET A 127 -3.47 -0.14 -12.54
CA MET A 127 -2.36 -0.84 -11.90
C MET A 127 -2.43 -2.36 -12.13
N VAL A 128 -3.62 -2.94 -12.09
CA VAL A 128 -3.86 -4.36 -12.39
C VAL A 128 -3.48 -4.65 -13.85
N THR A 129 -3.91 -3.79 -14.79
CA THR A 129 -3.56 -3.92 -16.21
C THR A 129 -2.05 -3.80 -16.43
N CYS A 130 -1.39 -2.75 -15.90
CA CYS A 130 0.06 -2.64 -16.00
C CYS A 130 0.78 -3.87 -15.41
N ALA A 131 0.32 -4.42 -14.27
CA ALA A 131 0.90 -5.63 -13.70
C ALA A 131 0.80 -6.84 -14.65
N GLN A 132 -0.27 -6.95 -15.42
CA GLN A 132 -0.43 -7.99 -16.45
C GLN A 132 0.45 -7.72 -17.68
N ASP A 133 0.51 -6.46 -18.12
CA ASP A 133 1.29 -6.04 -19.30
C ASP A 133 2.79 -6.25 -19.10
N ILE A 134 3.29 -6.10 -17.86
CA ILE A 134 4.68 -6.45 -17.51
C ILE A 134 4.91 -7.96 -17.34
N GLY A 135 3.93 -8.79 -17.73
CA GLY A 135 4.05 -10.25 -17.78
C GLY A 135 3.75 -10.98 -16.48
N VAL A 136 3.09 -10.35 -15.50
CA VAL A 136 2.73 -11.02 -14.22
C VAL A 136 1.26 -11.44 -14.24
N PRO A 137 0.95 -12.75 -14.33
CA PRO A 137 -0.43 -13.20 -14.40
C PRO A 137 -1.16 -13.05 -13.06
N ARG A 138 -2.47 -12.77 -13.11
CA ARG A 138 -3.38 -12.81 -11.96
C ARG A 138 -3.33 -14.19 -11.29
N GLY A 139 -3.54 -14.24 -9.99
CA GLY A 139 -3.46 -15.47 -9.19
C GLY A 139 -2.03 -15.97 -8.94
N SER A 140 -1.00 -15.40 -9.56
CA SER A 140 0.37 -15.74 -9.23
C SER A 140 0.79 -15.15 -7.88
N VAL A 141 1.69 -15.85 -7.18
CA VAL A 141 2.32 -15.34 -5.94
C VAL A 141 3.06 -14.02 -6.14
N MET A 142 3.45 -13.72 -7.38
CA MET A 142 4.16 -12.51 -7.76
C MET A 142 3.22 -11.31 -7.94
N PHE A 143 1.92 -11.53 -8.14
CA PHE A 143 0.98 -10.46 -8.48
C PHE A 143 0.92 -9.35 -7.41
N ARG A 144 0.96 -9.72 -6.13
CA ARG A 144 1.05 -8.76 -5.03
C ARG A 144 2.31 -7.88 -5.13
N HIS A 145 3.44 -8.47 -5.50
CA HIS A 145 4.72 -7.76 -5.66
C HIS A 145 4.70 -6.85 -6.90
N ALA A 146 4.05 -7.28 -7.98
CA ALA A 146 3.81 -6.46 -9.17
C ALA A 146 2.98 -5.22 -8.82
N LEU A 147 1.85 -5.38 -8.12
CA LEU A 147 1.01 -4.26 -7.67
C LEU A 147 1.79 -3.28 -6.77
N LEU A 148 2.61 -3.78 -5.84
CA LEU A 148 3.48 -2.93 -5.02
C LEU A 148 4.47 -2.12 -5.87
N ALA A 149 5.10 -2.76 -6.86
CA ALA A 149 6.04 -2.10 -7.74
C ALA A 149 5.36 -1.03 -8.60
N VAL A 150 4.28 -1.39 -9.29
CA VAL A 150 3.49 -0.50 -10.16
C VAL A 150 2.94 0.69 -9.38
N SER A 151 2.43 0.48 -8.16
CA SER A 151 1.91 1.57 -7.32
C SER A 151 2.95 2.61 -6.88
N SER A 152 4.23 2.35 -7.13
CA SER A 152 5.35 3.27 -6.86
C SER A 152 5.74 4.10 -8.08
N VAL A 153 5.12 3.84 -9.22
CA VAL A 153 5.33 4.57 -10.47
C VAL A 153 4.37 5.78 -10.50
N GLY A 154 4.67 6.78 -11.34
CA GLY A 154 3.82 7.96 -11.50
C GLY A 154 2.45 7.61 -12.07
N LYS A 155 1.40 8.36 -11.70
CA LYS A 155 0.02 8.11 -12.13
C LYS A 155 -0.12 8.02 -13.66
N GLU A 156 0.46 8.98 -14.38
CA GLU A 156 0.40 9.03 -15.85
C GLU A 156 1.03 7.78 -16.47
N GLU A 157 2.21 7.42 -15.99
CA GLU A 157 2.93 6.22 -16.43
C GLU A 157 2.15 4.93 -16.12
N ILE A 158 1.43 4.84 -14.99
CA ILE A 158 0.54 3.71 -14.68
C ILE A 158 -0.60 3.62 -15.71
N LEU A 159 -1.21 4.76 -16.06
CA LEU A 159 -2.32 4.80 -17.01
C LEU A 159 -1.89 4.42 -18.43
N LEU A 160 -0.60 4.57 -18.75
CA LEU A 160 -0.03 4.18 -20.04
C LEU A 160 0.53 2.74 -20.07
N GLY A 161 0.43 1.98 -18.97
CA GLY A 161 0.94 0.60 -18.91
C GLY A 161 2.42 0.47 -18.51
N CYS A 162 2.97 1.50 -17.85
CA CYS A 162 4.36 1.56 -17.39
C CYS A 162 5.46 1.45 -18.48
N PRO A 163 5.28 2.01 -19.70
CA PRO A 163 6.17 1.77 -20.84
C PRO A 163 7.54 2.42 -20.66
N ALA A 164 7.63 3.65 -20.15
CA ALA A 164 8.88 4.37 -20.01
C ALA A 164 9.81 3.71 -18.99
N ARG A 165 9.26 3.09 -17.94
CA ARG A 165 10.07 2.33 -16.96
C ARG A 165 10.59 1.02 -17.54
N VAL A 166 9.78 0.30 -18.30
CA VAL A 166 10.20 -0.94 -18.97
C VAL A 166 11.25 -0.65 -20.05
N GLU A 167 11.03 0.37 -20.88
CA GLU A 167 11.98 0.80 -21.91
C GLU A 167 13.31 1.24 -21.29
N TYR A 168 13.27 2.00 -20.20
CA TYR A 168 14.48 2.41 -19.50
C TYR A 168 15.31 1.20 -19.03
N LEU A 169 14.68 0.17 -18.47
CA LEU A 169 15.36 -1.06 -18.05
C LEU A 169 15.96 -1.79 -19.24
N ARG A 170 15.17 -1.95 -20.30
CA ARG A 170 15.59 -2.59 -21.55
C ARG A 170 16.86 -1.95 -22.10
N ASN A 171 16.85 -0.63 -22.25
CA ASN A 171 18.00 0.13 -22.77
C ASN A 171 19.20 0.08 -21.80
N THR A 172 18.96 0.19 -20.49
CA THR A 172 20.03 0.20 -19.48
C THR A 172 20.78 -1.13 -19.42
N PHE A 173 20.07 -2.26 -19.50
CA PHE A 173 20.66 -3.60 -19.42
C PHE A 173 20.90 -4.26 -20.77
N ARG A 174 20.65 -3.54 -21.88
CA ARG A 174 20.80 -4.03 -23.25
C ARG A 174 20.00 -5.31 -23.51
N TRP A 175 18.81 -5.39 -22.91
CA TRP A 175 17.92 -6.52 -23.07
C TRP A 175 17.12 -6.45 -24.37
N THR A 176 16.83 -7.61 -24.93
CA THR A 176 15.75 -7.78 -25.91
C THR A 176 14.38 -7.62 -25.25
N ASP A 177 13.32 -7.51 -26.05
CA ASP A 177 11.94 -7.39 -25.54
C ASP A 177 11.53 -8.63 -24.72
N ALA A 178 11.97 -9.83 -25.14
CA ALA A 178 11.74 -11.06 -24.40
C ALA A 178 12.49 -11.08 -23.05
N GLU A 179 13.75 -10.62 -23.03
CA GLU A 179 14.57 -10.59 -21.83
C GLU A 179 14.04 -9.61 -20.79
N VAL A 180 13.64 -8.39 -21.19
CA VAL A 180 13.05 -7.44 -20.24
C VAL A 180 11.72 -7.95 -19.69
N ALA A 181 10.90 -8.61 -20.50
CA ALA A 181 9.66 -9.24 -20.04
C ALA A 181 9.94 -10.34 -18.99
N ILE A 182 10.96 -11.18 -19.20
CA ILE A 182 11.39 -12.19 -18.22
C ILE A 182 11.90 -11.53 -16.93
N ALA A 183 12.71 -10.49 -17.06
CA ALA A 183 13.31 -9.81 -15.91
C ALA A 183 12.25 -9.13 -15.03
N VAL A 184 11.35 -8.37 -15.64
CA VAL A 184 10.32 -7.60 -14.93
C VAL A 184 9.25 -8.52 -14.36
N SER A 185 8.84 -9.58 -15.07
CA SER A 185 7.85 -10.53 -14.55
C SER A 185 8.37 -11.30 -13.32
N LYS A 186 9.66 -11.66 -13.29
CA LYS A 186 10.28 -12.38 -12.15
C LYS A 186 10.67 -11.46 -10.99
N ALA A 187 10.97 -10.18 -11.24
CA ALA A 187 11.32 -9.23 -10.20
C ALA A 187 10.74 -7.83 -10.45
N PRO A 188 9.41 -7.64 -10.32
CA PRO A 188 8.76 -6.36 -10.61
C PRO A 188 9.34 -5.19 -9.79
N ALA A 189 9.87 -5.47 -8.60
CA ALA A 189 10.51 -4.48 -7.73
C ALA A 189 11.70 -3.74 -8.38
N VAL A 190 12.26 -4.24 -9.49
CA VAL A 190 13.28 -3.51 -10.26
C VAL A 190 12.75 -2.17 -10.81
N LEU A 191 11.43 -2.08 -11.08
CA LEU A 191 10.77 -0.86 -11.53
C LEU A 191 10.86 0.28 -10.51
N THR A 192 11.01 -0.04 -9.22
CA THR A 192 11.04 0.95 -8.13
C THR A 192 12.44 1.47 -7.85
N ARG A 193 13.48 0.95 -8.51
CA ARG A 193 14.85 1.39 -8.31
C ARG A 193 15.08 2.77 -8.94
N ALA A 194 15.95 3.55 -8.30
CA ALA A 194 16.43 4.81 -8.87
C ALA A 194 17.22 4.52 -10.15
N LYS A 195 17.12 5.43 -11.13
CA LYS A 195 17.73 5.27 -12.46
C LYS A 195 19.26 5.15 -12.36
N GLU A 196 19.88 6.05 -11.60
CA GLU A 196 21.31 6.10 -11.33
C GLU A 196 21.81 4.82 -10.63
N SER A 197 20.95 4.23 -9.79
CA SER A 197 21.23 2.96 -9.11
C SER A 197 21.20 1.77 -10.07
N LEU A 198 20.39 1.81 -11.13
CA LEU A 198 20.33 0.77 -12.16
C LEU A 198 21.50 0.91 -13.13
N GLN A 199 21.86 2.13 -13.53
CA GLN A 199 23.03 2.41 -14.36
C GLN A 199 24.31 1.85 -13.76
N ARG A 200 24.63 2.20 -12.50
CA ARG A 200 25.82 1.68 -11.81
C ARG A 200 25.87 0.15 -11.73
N ARG A 201 24.71 -0.51 -11.64
CA ARG A 201 24.64 -1.98 -11.66
C ARG A 201 24.88 -2.54 -13.05
N SER A 202 24.33 -1.90 -14.08
CA SER A 202 24.56 -2.29 -15.47
C SER A 202 26.04 -2.15 -15.83
N GLU A 203 26.67 -1.00 -15.52
CA GLU A 203 28.09 -0.77 -15.73
C GLU A 203 28.95 -1.83 -15.04
N PHE A 204 28.69 -2.12 -13.77
CA PHE A 204 29.43 -3.15 -13.06
C PHE A 204 29.22 -4.55 -13.66
N LEU A 205 27.97 -4.97 -13.85
CA LEU A 205 27.66 -6.35 -14.24
C LEU A 205 28.03 -6.63 -15.70
N ILE A 206 27.79 -5.68 -16.61
CA ILE A 206 28.00 -5.87 -18.04
C ILE A 206 29.39 -5.40 -18.45
N SER A 207 29.79 -4.18 -18.07
CA SER A 207 31.06 -3.61 -18.54
C SER A 207 32.27 -4.09 -17.73
N GLU A 208 32.18 -4.14 -16.38
CA GLU A 208 33.31 -4.57 -15.54
C GLU A 208 33.41 -6.11 -15.46
N LEU A 209 32.30 -6.82 -15.25
CA LEU A 209 32.30 -8.29 -15.10
C LEU A 209 32.05 -9.07 -16.40
N GLY A 210 31.66 -8.40 -17.49
CA GLY A 210 31.41 -9.06 -18.77
C GLY A 210 30.21 -10.01 -18.77
N LEU A 211 29.25 -9.88 -17.84
CA LEU A 211 28.08 -10.76 -17.83
C LEU A 211 27.18 -10.47 -19.04
N GLU A 212 26.72 -11.54 -19.68
CA GLU A 212 25.77 -11.44 -20.78
C GLU A 212 24.43 -10.83 -20.31
N PRO A 213 23.83 -9.89 -21.06
CA PRO A 213 22.51 -9.33 -20.75
C PRO A 213 21.45 -10.39 -20.44
N ALA A 214 21.39 -11.45 -21.24
CA ALA A 214 20.52 -12.60 -21.05
C ALA A 214 20.69 -13.22 -19.66
N TYR A 215 21.93 -13.47 -19.24
CA TYR A 215 22.23 -14.07 -17.93
C TYR A 215 21.62 -13.27 -16.77
N ILE A 216 21.69 -11.93 -16.86
CA ILE A 216 21.11 -11.00 -15.88
C ILE A 216 19.58 -11.03 -15.94
N ALA A 217 18.98 -11.04 -17.14
CA ALA A 217 17.53 -11.08 -17.33
C ALA A 217 16.88 -12.32 -16.70
N TYR A 218 17.54 -13.48 -16.80
CA TYR A 218 17.08 -14.72 -16.19
C TYR A 218 17.29 -14.77 -14.66
N ARG A 219 18.08 -13.84 -14.09
CA ARG A 219 18.41 -13.75 -12.65
C ARG A 219 18.19 -12.34 -12.07
N PRO A 220 17.04 -11.70 -12.30
CA PRO A 220 16.85 -10.27 -12.04
C PRO A 220 16.85 -9.94 -10.54
N ALA A 221 16.67 -10.93 -9.67
CA ALA A 221 16.82 -10.78 -8.22
C ALA A 221 18.18 -10.20 -7.80
N MET A 222 19.23 -10.41 -8.60
CA MET A 222 20.56 -9.85 -8.30
C MET A 222 20.55 -8.32 -8.32
N LEU A 223 19.71 -7.70 -9.16
CA LEU A 223 19.54 -6.25 -9.25
C LEU A 223 18.91 -5.66 -7.97
N MET A 224 18.31 -6.51 -7.14
CA MET A 224 17.71 -6.11 -5.88
C MET A 224 18.69 -6.11 -4.71
N TYR A 225 19.91 -6.65 -4.85
CA TYR A 225 20.92 -6.60 -3.80
C TYR A 225 21.67 -5.27 -3.75
N SER A 226 22.32 -5.00 -2.61
CA SER A 226 23.23 -3.86 -2.47
C SER A 226 24.43 -4.05 -3.41
N LEU A 227 24.73 -3.04 -4.23
CA LEU A 227 25.87 -3.09 -5.14
C LEU A 227 27.17 -3.22 -4.35
N GLU A 228 27.43 -2.28 -3.44
CA GLU A 228 28.64 -2.26 -2.60
C GLU A 228 28.64 -3.36 -1.53
N GLY A 229 27.49 -3.63 -0.92
CA GLY A 229 27.43 -4.53 0.23
C GLY A 229 27.30 -6.01 -0.10
N ARG A 230 26.96 -6.37 -1.35
CA ARG A 230 26.66 -7.77 -1.68
C ARG A 230 27.05 -8.18 -3.10
N ILE A 231 26.81 -7.34 -4.10
CA ILE A 231 27.11 -7.70 -5.49
C ILE A 231 28.63 -7.66 -5.70
N ARG A 232 29.28 -6.51 -5.47
CA ARG A 232 30.74 -6.36 -5.60
C ARG A 232 31.52 -7.39 -4.77
N PRO A 233 31.30 -7.54 -3.45
CA PRO A 233 32.07 -8.48 -2.63
C PRO A 233 32.06 -9.93 -3.14
N ARG A 234 30.92 -10.41 -3.66
CA ARG A 234 30.80 -11.80 -4.16
C ARG A 234 31.61 -12.06 -5.43
N HIS A 235 31.84 -11.03 -6.23
CA HIS A 235 32.57 -11.16 -7.49
C HIS A 235 34.06 -10.82 -7.31
N TYR A 236 34.43 -10.03 -6.29
CA TYR A 236 35.83 -9.79 -5.95
C TYR A 236 36.48 -10.89 -5.09
N THR A 237 35.72 -11.75 -4.40
CA THR A 237 36.30 -12.91 -3.69
C THR A 237 36.59 -14.11 -4.60
N THR A 238 36.34 -14.00 -5.91
CA THR A 238 36.47 -15.10 -6.89
C THR A 238 37.46 -14.77 -8.01
N LEU A 239 38.21 -13.66 -7.87
CA LEU A 239 39.36 -13.28 -8.69
C LEU A 239 40.61 -13.34 -7.82
#